data_AF-A0A6V8R7Q3-F1
#
_entry.id   AF-A0A6V8R7Q3-F1
#
_cell.length_a   1.000
_cell.length_b   1.000
_cell.length_c   1.000
_cell.angle_alpha   90.00
_cell.angle_beta   90.00
_cell.angle_gamma   90.00
#
_symmetry.space_group_name_H-M   'P 1'
#
loop_
_entity.id
_entity.type
_entity.pdbx_description
1 polymer ?
#
loop_
_entity_poly.entity_id
_entity_poly.type
_entity_poly.pdbx_seq_one_letter_code
_entity_poly.pdbx_strand_id
1 'polypeptide(L)'
;MEGPGVATSIFAVVELSAKVASLCLQYSKDVKHAKDDILRLRGQVTDLENTSRTIQELLESPDSAKLKASRQPRVAILNSQSQLQGLHDNLRPGTARQAISRFGLRSLKWPFKSKDIEKIV
;
A
#
# COMPACT_ATOMS: atom_id res chain seq x y z
N MET A 1 20.69 15.22 -0.07
CA MET A 1 20.14 13.88 0.22
C MET A 1 19.88 13.21 -1.11
N GLU A 2 20.71 12.26 -1.50
CA GLU A 2 20.52 11.48 -2.73
C GLU A 2 19.20 10.72 -2.57
N GLY A 3 18.18 11.09 -3.34
CA GLY A 3 16.89 10.43 -3.25
C GLY A 3 17.08 8.94 -3.58
N PRO A 4 16.43 8.01 -2.86
CA PRO A 4 16.58 6.57 -3.10
C PRO A 4 16.42 6.29 -4.58
N GLY A 5 17.31 5.49 -5.16
CA GLY A 5 17.29 5.16 -6.58
C GLY A 5 15.90 4.65 -7.00
N VAL A 6 15.53 4.87 -8.27
CA VAL A 6 14.21 4.49 -8.80
C VAL A 6 13.87 3.02 -8.47
N ALA A 7 14.83 2.12 -8.60
CA ALA A 7 14.67 0.70 -8.24
C ALA A 7 14.35 0.48 -6.75
N THR A 8 15.04 1.18 -5.84
CA THR A 8 14.80 1.09 -4.39
C THR A 8 13.41 1.62 -4.02
N SER A 9 12.96 2.71 -4.63
CA SER A 9 11.61 3.24 -4.41
C SER A 9 10.52 2.29 -4.91
N ILE A 10 10.73 1.64 -6.06
CA ILE A 10 9.78 0.65 -6.58
C ILE A 10 9.70 -0.58 -5.67
N PHE A 11 10.85 -1.09 -5.22
CA PHE A 11 10.89 -2.18 -4.25
C PHE A 11 10.12 -1.84 -2.96
N ALA A 12 10.29 -0.62 -2.45
CA ALA A 12 9.55 -0.15 -1.28
C ALA A 12 8.03 -0.09 -1.52
N VAL A 13 7.60 0.31 -2.73
CA VAL A 13 6.17 0.28 -3.13
C VAL A 13 5.65 -1.17 -3.15
N VAL A 14 6.38 -2.10 -3.75
CA VAL A 14 6.01 -3.53 -3.78
C VAL A 14 5.87 -4.09 -2.36
N GLU A 15 6.86 -3.85 -1.50
CA GLU A 15 6.84 -4.35 -0.12
C GLU A 15 5.68 -3.75 0.70
N LEU A 16 5.44 -2.45 0.59
CA LEU A 16 4.34 -1.78 1.30
C LEU A 16 2.97 -2.24 0.79
N SER A 17 2.79 -2.41 -0.52
CA SER A 17 1.56 -2.93 -1.09
C SER A 17 1.22 -4.33 -0.56
N ALA A 18 2.21 -5.23 -0.52
CA ALA A 18 2.01 -6.57 0.03
C ALA A 18 1.57 -6.54 1.51
N LYS A 19 2.17 -5.65 2.32
CA LYS A 19 1.78 -5.45 3.73
C LYS A 19 0.36 -4.94 3.86
N VAL A 20 -0.02 -3.93 3.08
CA VAL A 20 -1.37 -3.35 3.07
C VAL A 20 -2.40 -4.39 2.61
N ALA A 21 -2.12 -5.16 1.56
CA ALA A 21 -3.00 -6.23 1.08
C ALA A 21 -3.22 -7.33 2.14
N SER A 22 -2.17 -7.68 2.89
CA SER A 22 -2.25 -8.62 4.03
C SER A 22 -3.12 -8.08 5.17
N LEU A 23 -2.98 -6.78 5.51
CA LEU A 23 -3.85 -6.13 6.49
C LEU A 23 -5.31 -6.12 6.02
N CYS A 24 -5.58 -5.77 4.76
CA CYS A 24 -6.93 -5.84 4.21
C CYS A 24 -7.51 -7.26 4.30
N LEU A 25 -6.71 -8.31 4.02
CA LEU A 25 -7.16 -9.69 4.20
C LEU A 25 -7.56 -9.99 5.65
N GLN A 26 -6.79 -9.53 6.64
CA GLN A 26 -7.16 -9.66 8.05
C GLN A 26 -8.46 -8.92 8.37
N TYR A 27 -8.57 -7.64 7.99
CA TYR A 27 -9.79 -6.86 8.18
C TYR A 27 -11.02 -7.51 7.51
N SER A 28 -10.89 -8.12 6.34
CA SER A 28 -12.02 -8.77 5.65
C SER A 28 -12.60 -9.97 6.41
N LYS A 29 -11.80 -10.59 7.30
CA LYS A 29 -12.23 -11.71 8.14
C LYS A 29 -12.98 -11.20 9.38
N ASP A 30 -12.52 -10.10 9.95
CA ASP A 30 -13.02 -9.55 11.22
C ASP A 30 -14.08 -8.45 11.04
N VAL A 31 -14.16 -7.80 9.88
CA VAL A 31 -15.04 -6.67 9.59
C VAL A 31 -16.00 -6.99 8.45
N LYS A 32 -17.18 -7.49 8.83
CA LYS A 32 -18.22 -7.88 7.87
C LYS A 32 -18.94 -6.70 7.20
N HIS A 33 -19.07 -5.57 7.88
CA HIS A 33 -19.85 -4.41 7.40
C HIS A 33 -19.11 -3.54 6.37
N ALA A 34 -17.80 -3.71 6.23
CA ALA A 34 -16.97 -3.00 5.25
C ALA A 34 -16.25 -3.97 4.30
N LYS A 35 -16.74 -5.22 4.19
CA LYS A 35 -16.04 -6.28 3.46
C LYS A 35 -15.80 -5.91 1.99
N ASP A 36 -16.80 -5.35 1.30
CA ASP A 36 -16.67 -4.93 -0.09
C ASP A 36 -15.63 -3.81 -0.25
N ASP A 37 -15.64 -2.83 0.64
CA ASP A 37 -14.66 -1.73 0.70
C ASP A 37 -13.23 -2.25 0.93
N ILE A 38 -13.08 -3.21 1.85
CA ILE A 38 -11.79 -3.86 2.16
C ILE A 38 -11.27 -4.63 0.95
N LEU A 39 -12.14 -5.37 0.26
CA LEU A 39 -11.78 -6.13 -0.93
C LEU A 39 -11.45 -5.21 -2.11
N ARG A 40 -12.17 -4.09 -2.27
CA ARG A 40 -11.85 -3.06 -3.27
C ARG A 40 -10.48 -2.45 -3.03
N LEU A 41 -10.18 -2.05 -1.79
CA LEU A 41 -8.85 -1.53 -1.43
C LEU A 41 -7.75 -2.56 -1.68
N ARG A 42 -8.01 -3.83 -1.30
CA ARG A 42 -7.06 -4.92 -1.56
C ARG A 42 -6.79 -5.08 -3.06
N GLY A 43 -7.82 -5.01 -3.90
CA GLY A 43 -7.68 -5.06 -5.36
C GLY A 43 -6.76 -3.95 -5.86
N GLN A 44 -7.08 -2.69 -5.53
CA GLN A 44 -6.30 -1.52 -5.94
C GLN A 44 -4.82 -1.62 -5.55
N VAL A 45 -4.55 -2.05 -4.31
CA VAL A 45 -3.19 -2.20 -3.80
C VAL A 45 -2.45 -3.37 -4.45
N THR A 46 -3.15 -4.45 -4.78
CA THR A 46 -2.58 -5.62 -5.48
C THR A 46 -2.25 -5.26 -6.93
N ASP A 47 -3.10 -4.50 -7.62
CA ASP A 47 -2.84 -4.01 -8.97
C ASP A 47 -1.62 -3.07 -9.00
N LEU A 48 -1.49 -2.21 -7.98
CA LEU A 48 -0.32 -1.36 -7.81
C LEU A 48 0.95 -2.17 -7.53
N GLU A 49 0.87 -3.23 -6.70
CA GLU A 49 1.99 -4.16 -6.47
C GLU A 49 2.45 -4.81 -7.77
N ASN A 50 1.53 -5.40 -8.53
CA ASN A 50 1.81 -6.10 -9.78
C ASN A 50 2.44 -5.15 -10.80
N THR A 51 1.85 -3.96 -10.97
CA THR A 51 2.39 -2.94 -11.88
C THR A 51 3.80 -2.53 -11.48
N SER A 52 4.03 -2.31 -10.18
CA SER A 52 5.35 -1.92 -9.66
C SER A 52 6.38 -3.04 -9.83
N ARG A 53 6.00 -4.30 -9.64
CA ARG A 53 6.85 -5.47 -9.85
C ARG A 53 7.24 -5.61 -11.33
N THR A 54 6.31 -5.46 -12.26
CA THR A 54 6.62 -5.44 -13.70
C THR A 54 7.62 -4.33 -14.03
N ILE A 55 7.44 -3.13 -13.48
CA ILE A 55 8.40 -2.03 -13.69
C ILE A 55 9.77 -2.37 -13.08
N GLN A 56 9.81 -3.01 -11.91
CA GLN A 56 11.06 -3.47 -11.29
C GLN A 56 11.81 -4.44 -12.21
N GLU A 57 11.14 -5.48 -12.71
CA GLU A 57 11.71 -6.48 -13.61
C GLU A 57 12.23 -5.85 -14.92
N LEU A 58 11.49 -4.90 -15.48
CA LEU A 58 11.91 -4.14 -16.66
C LEU A 58 13.14 -3.25 -16.41
N LEU A 59 13.31 -2.73 -15.19
CA LEU A 59 14.47 -1.93 -14.79
C LEU A 59 15.71 -2.76 -14.43
N GLU A 60 15.51 -4.02 -14.08
CA GLU A 60 16.58 -5.00 -13.83
C GLU A 60 17.04 -5.67 -15.15
N SER A 61 16.22 -5.61 -16.20
CA SER A 61 16.58 -6.07 -17.55
C SER A 61 17.72 -5.24 -18.18
N PRO A 62 18.62 -5.85 -18.98
CA PRO A 62 19.73 -5.16 -19.65
C PRO A 62 19.34 -3.99 -20.57
N ASP A 63 18.09 -3.93 -21.07
CA ASP A 63 17.55 -2.82 -21.87
C ASP A 63 17.08 -1.59 -21.04
N SER A 64 17.22 -1.65 -19.71
CA SER A 64 16.72 -0.66 -18.74
C SER A 64 17.34 0.74 -18.80
N ALA A 65 18.43 0.94 -19.57
CA ALA A 65 19.13 2.21 -19.67
C ALA A 65 18.25 3.37 -20.17
N LYS A 66 17.24 3.07 -21.02
CA LYS A 66 16.28 4.08 -21.52
C LYS A 66 15.24 4.52 -20.50
N LEU A 67 14.83 3.63 -19.57
CA LEU A 67 13.84 3.95 -18.54
C LEU A 67 14.43 4.74 -17.36
N LYS A 68 15.68 4.46 -16.99
CA LYS A 68 16.40 5.15 -15.89
C LYS A 68 16.55 6.66 -16.12
N ALA A 69 16.48 7.14 -17.36
CA ALA A 69 16.67 8.54 -17.72
C ALA A 69 15.41 9.42 -17.53
N SER A 70 14.23 8.85 -17.28
CA SER A 70 12.98 9.63 -17.18
C SER A 70 12.68 10.05 -15.72
N ARG A 71 12.58 11.37 -15.48
CA ARG A 71 12.23 11.96 -14.16
C ARG A 71 10.77 11.78 -13.76
N GLN A 72 9.87 11.65 -14.74
CA GLN A 72 8.42 11.56 -14.55
C GLN A 72 7.97 10.35 -13.72
N PRO A 73 8.40 9.10 -14.00
CA PRO A 73 7.99 7.94 -13.19
C PRO A 73 8.49 8.02 -11.74
N ARG A 74 9.61 8.71 -11.49
CA ARG A 74 10.16 8.84 -10.13
C ARG A 74 9.24 9.60 -9.18
N VAL A 75 8.58 10.66 -9.65
CA VAL A 75 7.62 11.43 -8.83
C VAL A 75 6.37 10.61 -8.55
N ALA A 76 5.85 9.90 -9.56
CA ALA A 76 4.69 9.03 -9.39
C ALA A 76 4.96 7.90 -8.38
N ILE A 77 6.11 7.23 -8.48
CA ILE A 77 6.51 6.16 -7.55
C ILE A 77 6.62 6.66 -6.11
N LEU A 78 7.22 7.84 -5.89
CA LEU A 78 7.35 8.42 -4.55
C LEU A 78 5.98 8.81 -3.97
N ASN A 79 5.07 9.33 -4.78
CA ASN A 79 3.70 9.62 -4.36
C ASN A 79 2.95 8.34 -3.99
N SER A 80 3.03 7.29 -4.81
CA SER A 80 2.45 5.98 -4.51
C SER A 80 3.01 5.39 -3.22
N GLN A 81 4.33 5.50 -3.00
CA GLN A 81 4.97 5.07 -1.76
C GLN A 81 4.40 5.82 -0.55
N SER A 82 4.29 7.15 -0.63
CA SER A 82 3.74 7.96 0.48
C SER A 82 2.27 7.63 0.76
N GLN A 83 1.46 7.41 -0.28
CA GLN A 83 0.05 7.01 -0.11
C GLN A 83 -0.06 5.63 0.53
N LEU A 84 0.70 4.65 0.04
CA LEU A 84 0.74 3.30 0.62
C LEU A 84 1.23 3.31 2.06
N GLN A 85 2.21 4.15 2.39
CA GLN A 85 2.70 4.29 3.76
C GLN A 85 1.62 4.88 4.66
N GLY A 86 0.90 5.89 4.21
CA GLY A 86 -0.28 6.41 4.92
C GLY A 86 -1.36 5.34 5.11
N LEU A 87 -1.66 4.52 4.10
CA LEU A 87 -2.62 3.42 4.22
C LEU A 87 -2.14 2.37 5.22
N HIS A 88 -0.87 1.98 5.15
CA HIS A 88 -0.25 1.05 6.06
C HIS A 88 -0.31 1.54 7.50
N ASP A 89 0.04 2.80 7.77
CA ASP A 89 0.02 3.37 9.12
C ASP A 89 -1.41 3.49 9.68
N ASN A 90 -2.40 3.80 8.83
CA ASN A 90 -3.81 3.81 9.24
C ASN A 90 -4.37 2.39 9.49
N LEU A 91 -3.92 1.39 8.72
CA LEU A 91 -4.35 -0.01 8.88
C LEU A 91 -3.64 -0.73 10.01
N ARG A 92 -2.40 -0.32 10.36
CA ARG A 92 -1.62 -0.94 11.43
C ARG A 92 -2.33 -0.76 12.77
N PRO A 93 -2.57 -1.86 13.51
CA PRO A 93 -3.32 -1.78 14.75
C PRO A 93 -2.64 -1.03 15.91
N GLY A 94 -1.40 -0.53 15.81
CA GLY A 94 -0.70 0.07 16.95
C GLY A 94 0.10 1.33 16.65
N THR A 95 -0.32 2.47 17.23
CA THR A 95 0.56 3.47 17.89
C THR A 95 -0.18 4.62 18.59
N ALA A 96 -1.45 4.93 18.29
CA ALA A 96 -2.13 6.07 18.95
C ALA A 96 -3.37 5.72 19.81
N ARG A 97 -3.90 4.49 19.78
CA ARG A 97 -5.18 4.18 20.46
C ARG A 97 -5.34 2.74 20.96
N GLN A 98 -4.25 2.09 21.38
CA GLN A 98 -4.29 0.75 21.99
C GLN A 98 -3.85 0.72 23.47
N ALA A 99 -4.20 1.77 24.23
CA ALA A 99 -4.03 1.75 25.69
C ALA A 99 -5.34 1.49 26.47
N ILE A 100 -6.48 1.22 25.83
CA ILE A 100 -7.72 0.89 26.55
C ILE A 100 -8.57 -0.10 25.73
N SER A 101 -8.33 -1.40 25.89
CA SER A 101 -9.41 -2.36 26.12
C SER A 101 -8.80 -3.69 26.53
N ARG A 102 -8.57 -3.84 27.84
CA ARG A 102 -8.45 -5.14 28.49
C ARG A 102 -9.85 -5.79 28.56
N PHE A 103 -10.57 -5.98 27.45
CA PHE A 103 -11.79 -6.78 27.45
C PHE A 103 -12.16 -7.17 26.01
N GLY A 104 -12.02 -8.46 25.70
CA GLY A 104 -12.70 -9.10 24.58
C GLY A 104 -12.04 -8.97 23.20
N LEU A 105 -11.64 -10.11 22.65
CA LEU A 105 -11.51 -10.30 21.21
C LEU A 105 -12.85 -9.92 20.55
N ARG A 106 -12.96 -8.74 19.93
CA ARG A 106 -13.86 -8.40 18.81
C ARG A 106 -13.92 -6.89 18.61
N SER A 107 -13.15 -6.43 17.63
CA SER A 107 -13.53 -5.43 16.63
C SER A 107 -12.25 -4.71 16.23
N LEU A 108 -11.51 -5.33 15.29
CA LEU A 108 -10.74 -4.52 14.36
C LEU A 108 -11.74 -3.53 13.77
N LYS A 109 -11.58 -2.23 14.07
CA LYS A 109 -12.47 -1.20 13.56
C LYS A 109 -11.88 -0.73 12.25
N TRP A 110 -12.63 -0.87 11.16
CA TRP A 110 -12.20 -0.38 9.86
C TRP A 110 -12.02 1.14 9.91
N PRO A 111 -10.81 1.66 9.61
CA PRO A 111 -10.49 3.08 9.82
C PRO A 111 -10.94 3.98 8.66
N PHE A 112 -11.32 3.42 7.51
CA PHE A 112 -11.68 4.19 6.32
C PHE A 112 -13.19 4.30 6.12
N LYS A 113 -13.64 5.42 5.54
CA LYS A 113 -14.98 5.51 4.94
C LYS A 113 -14.87 5.06 3.48
N SER A 114 -15.94 4.49 2.92
CA SER A 114 -15.99 4.04 1.51
C SER A 114 -15.51 5.13 0.54
N LYS A 115 -15.86 6.39 0.81
CA LYS A 115 -15.46 7.58 0.03
C LYS A 115 -13.95 7.86 0.01
N ASP A 116 -13.22 7.45 1.05
CA ASP A 116 -11.77 7.61 1.11
C ASP A 116 -11.08 6.55 0.24
N ILE A 117 -11.70 5.38 0.06
CA ILE A 117 -11.17 4.29 -0.77
C ILE A 117 -11.30 4.61 -2.26
N GLU A 118 -12.33 5.36 -2.65
CA GLU A 118 -12.51 5.81 -4.04
C GLU A 118 -11.43 6.80 -4.49
N LYS A 119 -10.80 7.50 -3.55
CA LYS A 119 -9.71 8.45 -3.80
C LYS A 119 -8.33 7.79 -3.84
N ILE A 120 -8.25 6.49 -3.56
CA ILE A 120 -7.03 5.69 -3.68
C ILE A 120 -6.94 5.25 -5.15
N VAL A 121 -6.77 6.22 -6.05
CA VAL A 121 -6.36 6.05 -7.44
C VAL A 121 -5.79 7.37 -7.96
#